data_AF-A0A915EDH6-F1
#
_entry.id   AF-A0A915EDH6-F1
#
_cell.length_a   1.000
_cell.length_b   1.000
_cell.length_c   1.000
_cell.angle_alpha   90.00
_cell.angle_beta   90.00
_cell.angle_gamma   90.00
#
_symmetry.space_group_name_H-M   'P 1'
#
loop_
_entity.id
_entity.type
_entity.pdbx_description
1 polymer ?
#
loop_
_entity_poly.entity_id
_entity_poly.type
_entity_poly.pdbx_seq_one_letter_code
_entity_poly.pdbx_strand_id
1 'polypeptide(L)' 'MLPPSRKRRVISLDQKKEIIEASVGKNSKDMSTEFGIPASSVRNILSDKAAILKATEKSGYRKRVHLKSAKHEDLEKAIF' A
#
# COMPACT_ATOMS: atom_id res chain seq x y z
N MET A 1 -0.94 -25.07 -19.53
CA MET A 1 -1.69 -24.51 -18.37
C MET A 1 -1.09 -23.17 -18.01
N LEU A 2 -1.88 -22.08 -18.03
CA LEU A 2 -1.45 -20.80 -17.47
C LEU A 2 -1.43 -20.92 -15.94
N PRO A 3 -0.41 -20.39 -15.24
CA PRO A 3 -0.40 -20.42 -13.78
C PRO A 3 -1.64 -19.71 -13.24
N PRO A 4 -2.26 -20.20 -12.15
CA PRO A 4 -3.44 -19.57 -11.58
C PRO A 4 -3.14 -18.11 -11.28
N SER A 5 -3.97 -17.21 -11.82
CA SER A 5 -3.79 -15.77 -11.60
C SER A 5 -3.84 -15.51 -10.09
N ARG A 6 -2.71 -15.05 -9.54
CA ARG A 6 -2.61 -14.80 -8.10
C ARG A 6 -3.60 -13.68 -7.75
N LYS A 7 -4.69 -14.02 -7.06
CA LYS A 7 -5.68 -13.03 -6.60
C LYS A 7 -4.93 -11.89 -5.89
N ARG A 8 -5.21 -10.64 -6.28
CA ARG A 8 -4.56 -9.46 -5.69
C ARG A 8 -4.86 -9.43 -4.19
N ARG A 9 -3.83 -9.55 -3.36
CA ARG A 9 -3.97 -9.34 -1.91
C ARG A 9 -4.27 -7.87 -1.64
N VAL A 10 -5.28 -7.63 -0.82
CA VAL A 10 -5.57 -6.30 -0.30
C VAL A 10 -4.67 -6.10 0.93
N ILE A 11 -3.86 -5.04 0.92
CA ILE A 11 -2.95 -4.68 2.02
C ILE A 11 -3.45 -3.36 2.61
N SER A 12 -3.69 -3.34 3.93
CA SER A 12 -4.13 -2.13 4.65
C SER A 12 -2.99 -1.13 4.84
N LEU A 13 -3.31 0.12 5.23
CA LEU A 13 -2.28 1.12 5.56
C LEU A 13 -1.45 0.68 6.77
N ASP A 14 -2.08 0.10 7.79
CA ASP A 14 -1.40 -0.42 8.98
C ASP A 14 -0.41 -1.54 8.61
N GLN A 15 -0.81 -2.49 7.76
CA GLN A 15 0.08 -3.54 7.27
C GLN A 15 1.26 -2.98 6.46
N LYS A 16 1.04 -1.92 5.68
CA LYS A 16 2.14 -1.25 4.97
C LYS A 16 3.11 -0.57 5.94
N LYS A 17 2.61 0.01 7.04
CA LYS A 17 3.44 0.60 8.09
C LYS A 17 4.27 -0.48 8.80
N GLU A 18 3.66 -1.61 9.13
CA GLU A 18 4.35 -2.77 9.70
C GLU A 18 5.47 -3.28 8.78
N ILE A 19 5.21 -3.38 7.46
CA ILE A 19 6.23 -3.73 6.46
C ILE A 19 7.37 -2.70 6.45
N ILE A 20 7.07 -1.42 6.57
CA ILE A 20 8.09 -0.35 6.61
C ILE A 20 8.95 -0.47 7.87
N GLU A 21 8.35 -0.70 9.04
CA GLU A 21 9.05 -0.86 10.31
C GLU A 21 9.93 -2.12 10.31
N ALA A 22 9.39 -3.25 9.85
CA ALA A 22 10.13 -4.50 9.75
C ALA A 22 11.22 -4.49 8.67
N SER A 23 11.19 -3.54 7.72
CA SER A 23 12.22 -3.44 6.67
C SER A 23 13.59 -2.98 7.19
N VAL A 24 13.66 -2.43 8.40
CA VAL A 24 14.92 -1.98 8.99
C VAL A 24 15.79 -3.21 9.30
N GLY A 25 16.80 -3.45 8.45
CA GLY A 25 17.72 -4.58 8.59
C GLY A 25 17.30 -5.87 7.87
N LYS A 26 16.22 -5.86 7.08
CA LYS A 26 15.78 -7.02 6.29
C LYS A 26 15.81 -6.74 4.79
N ASN A 27 16.14 -7.75 3.99
CA ASN A 27 16.09 -7.66 2.54
C ASN A 27 14.67 -7.88 2.02
N SER A 28 14.35 -7.33 0.85
CA SER A 28 13.00 -7.43 0.26
C SER A 28 12.53 -8.86 -0.02
N LYS A 29 13.48 -9.81 -0.18
CA LYS A 29 13.18 -11.23 -0.37
C LYS A 29 12.66 -11.88 0.93
N ASP A 30 13.29 -11.56 2.05
CA ASP A 30 12.91 -12.08 3.36
C ASP A 30 11.56 -11.49 3.80
N MET A 31 11.38 -10.20 3.54
CA MET A 31 10.10 -9.50 3.73
C MET A 31 8.98 -10.08 2.86
N SER A 32 9.31 -10.52 1.63
CA SER A 32 8.34 -11.15 0.73
C SER A 32 7.82 -12.47 1.28
N THR A 33 8.70 -13.27 1.89
CA THR A 33 8.33 -14.53 2.54
C THR A 33 7.57 -14.32 3.83
N GLU A 34 8.02 -13.40 4.69
CA GLU A 34 7.43 -13.12 6.00
C GLU A 34 6.01 -12.58 5.88
N PHE A 35 5.81 -11.59 5.00
CA PHE A 35 4.51 -10.97 4.80
C PHE A 35 3.67 -11.68 3.74
N GLY A 36 4.21 -12.67 3.02
CA GLY A 36 3.52 -13.42 1.96
C GLY A 36 3.07 -12.55 0.77
N ILE A 37 3.82 -11.49 0.45
CA ILE A 37 3.53 -10.55 -0.64
C ILE A 37 4.67 -10.54 -1.66
N PRO A 38 4.43 -10.23 -2.94
CA PRO A 38 5.50 -10.19 -3.95
C PRO A 38 6.59 -9.17 -3.59
N ALA A 39 7.85 -9.50 -3.85
CA ALA A 39 8.97 -8.58 -3.63
C ALA A 39 8.82 -7.24 -4.36
N SER A 40 8.18 -7.22 -5.53
CA SER A 40 7.82 -5.98 -6.23
C SER A 40 6.85 -5.11 -5.44
N SER A 41 5.89 -5.72 -4.72
CA SER A 41 4.96 -5.01 -3.85
C SER A 41 5.66 -4.47 -2.61
N VAL A 42 6.58 -5.24 -2.02
CA VAL A 42 7.45 -4.75 -0.91
C VAL A 42 8.22 -3.51 -1.39
N ARG A 43 8.87 -3.59 -2.56
CA ARG A 43 9.65 -2.47 -3.09
C ARG A 43 8.81 -1.22 -3.33
N ASN A 44 7.60 -1.37 -3.87
CA ASN A 44 6.67 -0.25 -4.06
C ASN A 44 6.21 0.35 -2.71
N ILE A 45 5.98 -0.48 -1.70
CA ILE A 45 5.63 -0.01 -0.35
C ILE A 45 6.80 0.79 0.26
N LEU A 46 8.03 0.32 0.08
CA LEU A 46 9.23 1.00 0.58
C LEU A 46 9.55 2.29 -0.18
N SER A 47 9.31 2.35 -1.49
CA SER A 47 9.45 3.60 -2.27
C SER A 47 8.45 4.66 -1.83
N ASP A 48 7.23 4.23 -1.47
CA ASP A 48 6.14 5.12 -1.06
C ASP A 48 6.13 5.40 0.46
N LYS A 49 7.20 5.04 1.18
CA LYS A 49 7.31 5.12 2.65
C LYS A 49 6.84 6.45 3.22
N ALA A 50 7.31 7.56 2.67
CA ALA A 50 6.97 8.90 3.16
C ALA A 50 5.47 9.22 2.99
N ALA A 51 4.87 8.80 1.88
CA ALA A 51 3.45 9.00 1.62
C ALA A 51 2.58 8.14 2.54
N ILE A 52 3.00 6.89 2.78
CA ILE A 52 2.30 5.96 3.68
C ILE A 52 2.33 6.47 5.12
N LEU A 53 3.47 6.93 5.62
CA LEU A 53 3.59 7.48 6.97
C LEU A 53 2.73 8.74 7.17
N LYS A 54 2.77 9.68 6.21
CA LYS A 54 1.90 10.87 6.24
C LYS A 54 0.41 10.50 6.20
N ALA A 55 0.03 9.48 5.43
CA ALA A 55 -1.35 9.01 5.37
C ALA A 55 -1.79 8.37 6.69
N THR A 56 -0.90 7.65 7.38
CA THR A 56 -1.20 7.09 8.71
C THR A 56 -1.36 8.17 9.78
N GLU A 57 -0.63 9.28 9.71
CA GLU A 57 -0.77 10.41 10.64
C GLU A 57 -2.04 11.23 10.38
N LYS A 58 -2.40 11.45 9.11
CA LYS A 58 -3.60 12.22 8.73
C LYS A 58 -4.91 11.46 8.92
N SER A 59 -4.90 10.13 8.95
CA SER A 59 -6.12 9.33 9.00
C SER A 59 -6.19 8.51 10.28
N GLY A 60 -6.99 8.95 11.25
CA GLY A 60 -7.46 8.12 12.36
C GLY A 60 -8.43 7.01 11.92
N TYR A 61 -8.40 6.57 10.66
CA TYR A 61 -9.42 5.70 10.10
C TYR A 61 -8.80 4.51 9.36
N ARG A 62 -9.21 3.32 9.82
CA ARG A 62 -9.09 1.97 9.23
C ARG A 62 -9.63 1.84 7.80
N LYS A 63 -9.90 2.94 7.08
CA LYS A 63 -10.42 2.96 5.72
C LYS A 63 -9.31 3.26 4.72
N ARG A 64 -9.33 2.49 3.64
CA ARG A 64 -8.41 2.57 2.51
C ARG A 64 -8.45 4.00 1.92
N VAL A 65 -7.44 4.83 2.19
CA VAL A 65 -7.32 6.15 1.57
C VAL A 65 -6.90 5.97 0.12
N HIS A 66 -7.71 6.46 -0.82
CA HIS A 66 -7.35 6.49 -2.23
C HIS A 66 -6.32 7.62 -2.43
N LEU A 67 -5.04 7.26 -2.60
CA LEU A 67 -3.94 8.23 -2.71
C LEU A 67 -3.93 9.03 -4.02
N LYS A 68 -4.80 8.70 -4.97
CA LYS A 68 -4.94 9.45 -6.23
C LYS A 68 -6.01 10.51 -6.05
N SER A 69 -5.68 11.77 -6.36
CA SER A 69 -6.67 12.82 -6.57
C SER A 69 -7.60 12.42 -7.72
N ALA A 70 -8.88 12.81 -7.61
CA ALA A 70 -9.81 12.68 -8.71
C ALA A 70 -9.29 13.49 -9.90
N LYS A 71 -9.39 12.94 -11.11
CA LYS A 71 -8.84 13.59 -12.32
C LYS A 71 -9.55 14.90 -12.66
N HIS A 72 -10.81 15.03 -12.21
CA HIS A 72 -11.66 16.20 -12.42
C HIS A 72 -12.50 16.43 -11.15
N GLU A 73 -11.91 17.05 -10.12
CA GLU A 73 -12.63 17.39 -8.88
C GLU A 73 -13.87 18.26 -9.13
N ASP A 74 -13.83 19.11 -10.16
CA ASP A 74 -14.91 20.04 -10.50
C ASP A 74 -16.17 19.31 -11.03
N LEU A 75 -15.99 18.22 -11.77
CA LEU A 75 -17.12 17.45 -12.30
C LEU A 75 -17.83 16.63 -11.22
N GLU A 76 -17.09 16.13 -10.21
CA GLU A 76 -17.70 15.39 -9.11
C GLU A 76 -18.50 16.28 -8.15
N LYS A 77 -18.08 17.54 -7.98
CA LYS A 77 -18.83 18.53 -7.18
C LYS A 77 -20.14 18.97 -7.83
N ALA A 78 -20.26 18.89 -9.15
CA ALA A 78 -21.47 19.30 -9.88
C ALA A 78 -22.60 18.25 -9.85
N ILE A 79 -22.31 17.04 -9.36
CA ILE A 79 -23.25 15.91 -9.32
C ILE A 79 -23.90 15.72 -7.93
N PHE A 80 -23.36 16.37 -6.89
CA PHE A 80 -23.91 16.42 -5.52
C PHE A 80 -24.57 17.77 -5.23
#